data_AF-A0A8C1LTM9-F1
#
_entry.id   AF-A0A8C1LTM9-F1
#
_cell.length_a   1.000
_cell.length_b   1.000
_cell.length_c   1.000
_cell.angle_alpha   90.00
_cell.angle_beta   90.00
_cell.angle_gamma   90.00
#
_symmetry.space_group_name_H-M   'P 1'
#
loop_
_entity.id
_entity.type
_entity.pdbx_description
1 polymer ?
#
loop_
_entity_poly.entity_id
_entity_poly.type
_entity_poly.pdbx_seq_one_letter_code
_entity_poly.pdbx_strand_id
1 'polypeptide(L)'
;MSEQESLKSSSARNRGGVQRVEGKLRASVERGDYYEAHQMYRTLFFRYMSQEKHAEARELMYNGALLFFSYNQRNSAADLSMLVLESLEKSGAKVDDETLEHLAKLFSLMDPNSPERVAFVSRAIKWSSGGSGKLGDPKLHQLLALTLWKEQNYSESRYHFLHSSDGEGCAQMLVEYSSAQGFHGEVDMFVAQAVLQFLCLKNKTSALVVFTTYTQKHPSIEKGPPYVQPLLNFLWFLLLAVDGGKLTVFTVLCEQYQPSLKRDPMYNEYLDRIGQLFFGVPPKQSSSYGGLLGKKHNYLCVTADWIL
;
A
#
# COMPACT_ATOMS: atom_id res chain seq x y z
N MET A 1 -36.17 -34.88 5.60
CA MET A 1 -36.75 -33.52 5.76
C MET A 1 -36.46 -32.90 7.14
N SER A 2 -36.20 -33.67 8.20
CA SER A 2 -35.99 -33.16 9.57
C SER A 2 -34.62 -32.52 9.85
N GLU A 3 -33.53 -32.95 9.20
CA GLU A 3 -32.18 -32.39 9.46
C GLU A 3 -31.95 -31.01 8.82
N GLN A 4 -32.48 -30.77 7.62
CA GLN A 4 -32.37 -29.46 6.96
C GLN A 4 -33.20 -28.37 7.65
N GLU A 5 -34.32 -28.72 8.29
CA GLU A 5 -35.12 -27.79 9.10
C GLU A 5 -34.47 -27.51 10.47
N SER A 6 -33.79 -28.48 11.08
CA SER A 6 -33.08 -28.27 12.34
C SER A 6 -31.85 -27.36 12.19
N LEU A 7 -31.11 -27.49 11.07
CA LEU A 7 -29.98 -26.62 10.72
C LEU A 7 -30.42 -25.18 10.40
N LYS A 8 -31.55 -24.99 9.71
CA LYS A 8 -32.13 -23.66 9.46
C LYS A 8 -32.66 -23.02 10.75
N SER A 9 -33.27 -23.80 11.64
CA SER A 9 -33.79 -23.36 12.94
C SER A 9 -32.67 -22.96 13.92
N SER A 10 -31.57 -23.71 13.96
CA SER A 10 -30.41 -23.41 14.81
C SER A 10 -29.66 -22.17 14.32
N SER A 11 -29.50 -22.01 13.00
CA SER A 11 -28.94 -20.83 12.34
C SER A 11 -29.73 -19.55 12.67
N ALA A 12 -31.06 -19.60 12.57
CA ALA A 12 -31.94 -18.45 12.86
C ALA A 12 -31.93 -18.08 14.36
N ARG A 13 -31.93 -19.07 15.27
CA ARG A 13 -31.85 -18.83 16.72
C ARG A 13 -30.50 -18.27 17.16
N ASN A 14 -29.39 -18.69 16.53
CA ASN A 14 -28.06 -18.16 16.83
C ASN A 14 -27.92 -16.69 16.43
N ARG A 15 -28.49 -16.30 15.27
CA ARG A 15 -28.45 -14.88 14.82
C ARG A 15 -29.11 -13.92 15.81
N GLY A 16 -30.24 -14.32 16.42
CA GLY A 16 -30.91 -13.51 17.44
C GLY A 16 -30.10 -13.33 18.74
N GLY A 17 -29.29 -14.32 19.10
CA GLY A 17 -28.39 -14.24 20.27
C GLY A 17 -27.21 -13.27 20.05
N VAL A 18 -26.60 -13.32 18.86
CA VAL A 18 -25.48 -12.44 18.48
C VAL A 18 -25.93 -10.97 18.43
N GLN A 19 -27.05 -10.69 17.76
CA GLN A 19 -27.61 -9.33 17.68
C GLN A 19 -27.95 -8.74 19.07
N ARG A 20 -28.44 -9.58 19.99
CA ARG A 20 -28.73 -9.15 21.36
C ARG A 20 -27.45 -8.80 22.15
N VAL A 21 -26.35 -9.52 21.90
CA VAL A 21 -25.06 -9.23 22.52
C VAL A 21 -24.46 -7.94 21.97
N GLU A 22 -24.50 -7.75 20.66
CA GLU A 22 -24.06 -6.50 20.02
C GLU A 22 -24.85 -5.29 20.52
N GLY A 23 -26.17 -5.39 20.63
CA GLY A 23 -27.00 -4.32 21.18
C GLY A 23 -26.62 -3.95 22.61
N LYS A 24 -26.26 -4.93 23.45
CA LYS A 24 -25.80 -4.68 24.83
C LYS A 24 -24.43 -4.01 24.87
N LEU A 25 -23.50 -4.46 24.03
CA LEU A 25 -22.17 -3.84 23.92
C LEU A 25 -22.28 -2.40 23.45
N ARG A 26 -23.11 -2.14 22.45
CA ARG A 26 -23.36 -0.80 21.93
C ARG A 26 -23.90 0.12 23.02
N ALA A 27 -24.93 -0.32 23.75
CA ALA A 27 -25.48 0.43 24.86
C ALA A 27 -24.45 0.68 25.98
N SER A 28 -23.48 -0.22 26.17
CA SER A 28 -22.39 -0.04 27.14
C SER A 28 -21.44 1.09 26.72
N VAL A 29 -21.04 1.11 25.44
CA VAL A 29 -20.20 2.19 24.90
C VAL A 29 -20.95 3.53 24.94
N GLU A 30 -22.24 3.53 24.60
CA GLU A 30 -23.09 4.73 24.64
C GLU A 30 -23.22 5.35 26.04
N ARG A 31 -23.17 4.52 27.09
CA ARG A 31 -23.16 4.98 28.50
C ARG A 31 -21.80 5.46 28.99
N GLY A 32 -20.74 5.27 28.21
CA GLY A 32 -19.37 5.59 28.61
C GLY A 32 -18.66 4.49 29.38
N ASP A 33 -19.23 3.29 29.47
CA ASP A 33 -18.64 2.11 30.12
C ASP A 33 -17.59 1.47 29.19
N TYR A 34 -16.60 2.27 28.72
CA TYR A 34 -15.71 1.90 27.62
C TYR A 34 -14.79 0.73 27.94
N TYR A 35 -14.22 0.70 29.14
CA TYR A 35 -13.30 -0.35 29.56
C TYR A 35 -14.03 -1.70 29.65
N GLU A 36 -15.18 -1.72 30.32
CA GLU A 36 -16.03 -2.90 30.48
C GLU A 36 -16.52 -3.41 29.12
N ALA A 37 -16.96 -2.50 28.24
CA ALA A 37 -17.35 -2.84 26.89
C ALA A 37 -16.19 -3.48 26.12
N HIS A 38 -14.99 -2.88 26.17
CA HIS A 38 -13.80 -3.37 25.48
C HIS A 38 -13.39 -4.77 25.96
N GLN A 39 -13.37 -5.00 27.28
CA GLN A 39 -13.10 -6.34 27.85
C GLN A 39 -14.14 -7.36 27.43
N MET A 40 -15.41 -6.97 27.32
CA MET A 40 -16.47 -7.85 26.84
C MET A 40 -16.29 -8.19 25.35
N TYR A 41 -15.94 -7.23 24.49
CA TYR A 41 -15.59 -7.50 23.08
C TYR A 41 -14.48 -8.55 22.99
N ARG A 42 -13.38 -8.36 23.74
CA ARG A 42 -12.24 -9.31 23.76
C ARG A 42 -12.66 -10.70 24.23
N THR A 43 -13.47 -10.77 25.30
CA THR A 43 -13.98 -12.04 25.84
C THR A 43 -14.79 -12.79 24.79
N LEU A 44 -15.67 -12.08 24.08
CA LEU A 44 -16.51 -12.66 23.04
C LEU A 44 -15.70 -13.09 21.82
N PHE A 45 -14.69 -12.31 21.43
CA PHE A 45 -13.75 -12.67 20.37
C PHE A 45 -13.11 -14.03 20.63
N PHE A 46 -12.43 -14.20 21.77
CA PHE A 46 -11.75 -15.46 22.07
C PHE A 46 -12.73 -16.64 22.19
N ARG A 47 -13.95 -16.39 22.69
CA ARG A 47 -15.02 -17.39 22.73
C ARG A 47 -15.51 -17.80 21.34
N TYR A 48 -15.63 -16.87 20.39
CA TYR A 48 -16.02 -17.19 19.02
C TYR A 48 -14.87 -17.87 18.27
N MET A 49 -13.63 -17.43 18.48
CA MET A 49 -12.45 -18.07 17.92
C MET A 49 -12.28 -19.52 18.39
N SER A 50 -12.56 -19.82 19.67
CA SER A 50 -12.53 -21.21 20.17
C SER A 50 -13.69 -22.09 19.67
N GLN A 51 -14.74 -21.48 19.13
CA GLN A 51 -15.86 -22.15 18.47
C GLN A 51 -15.70 -22.21 16.95
N GLU A 52 -14.53 -21.84 16.42
CA GLU A 52 -14.25 -21.75 14.97
C GLU A 52 -15.18 -20.79 14.20
N LYS A 53 -15.86 -19.89 14.92
CA LYS A 53 -16.74 -18.85 14.37
C LYS A 53 -15.94 -17.60 13.97
N HIS A 54 -14.99 -17.79 13.06
CA HIS A 54 -14.03 -16.76 12.69
C HIS A 54 -14.67 -15.55 12.00
N ALA A 55 -15.68 -15.79 11.15
CA ALA A 55 -16.39 -14.74 10.44
C ALA A 55 -17.17 -13.85 11.42
N GLU A 56 -17.91 -14.45 12.36
CA GLU A 56 -18.67 -13.73 13.38
C GLU A 56 -17.75 -13.00 14.37
N ALA A 57 -16.60 -13.60 14.73
CA ALA A 57 -15.58 -12.93 15.54
C ALA A 57 -15.05 -11.68 14.83
N ARG A 58 -14.73 -11.81 13.53
CA ARG A 58 -14.19 -10.72 12.71
C ARG A 58 -15.19 -9.58 12.55
N GLU A 59 -16.45 -9.90 12.24
CA GLU A 59 -17.54 -8.93 12.10
C GLU A 59 -17.77 -8.17 13.42
N LEU A 60 -17.82 -8.90 14.54
CA LEU A 60 -17.98 -8.30 15.87
C LEU A 60 -16.82 -7.34 16.21
N MET A 61 -15.57 -7.71 15.91
CA MET A 61 -14.41 -6.86 16.16
C MET A 61 -14.38 -5.63 15.25
N TYR A 62 -14.72 -5.81 13.97
CA TYR A 62 -14.77 -4.70 13.01
C TYR A 62 -15.83 -3.67 13.43
N ASN A 63 -17.06 -4.11 13.69
CA ASN A 63 -18.14 -3.24 14.14
C ASN A 63 -17.82 -2.57 15.49
N GLY A 64 -17.21 -3.32 16.41
CA GLY A 64 -16.74 -2.80 17.69
C GLY A 64 -15.67 -1.72 17.52
N ALA A 65 -14.68 -1.93 16.65
CA ALA A 65 -13.63 -0.96 16.37
C ALA A 65 -14.21 0.34 15.79
N LEU A 66 -15.11 0.25 14.81
CA LEU A 66 -15.81 1.41 14.25
C LEU A 66 -16.57 2.20 15.32
N LEU A 67 -17.25 1.50 16.24
CA LEU A 67 -17.96 2.12 17.35
C LEU A 67 -16.99 2.82 18.31
N PHE A 68 -15.89 2.19 18.72
CA PHE A 68 -14.91 2.86 19.59
C PHE A 68 -14.25 4.07 18.91
N PHE A 69 -13.99 4.01 17.59
CA PHE A 69 -13.54 5.18 16.83
C PHE A 69 -14.55 6.33 16.89
N SER A 70 -15.87 6.06 16.78
CA SER A 70 -16.90 7.11 16.83
C SER A 70 -17.02 7.79 18.21
N TYR A 71 -16.54 7.15 19.28
CA TYR A 71 -16.47 7.69 20.64
C TYR A 71 -15.04 8.16 21.03
N ASN A 72 -14.15 8.32 20.04
CA ASN A 72 -12.75 8.73 20.22
C ASN A 72 -11.95 7.84 21.18
N GLN A 73 -12.35 6.57 21.37
CA GLN A 73 -11.65 5.57 22.18
C GLN A 73 -10.61 4.84 21.32
N ARG A 74 -9.57 5.57 20.90
CA ARG A 74 -8.61 5.14 19.88
C ARG A 74 -7.85 3.87 20.25
N ASN A 75 -7.40 3.74 21.50
CA ASN A 75 -6.64 2.58 21.96
C ASN A 75 -7.45 1.29 21.91
N SER A 76 -8.71 1.33 22.39
CA SER A 76 -9.62 0.18 22.31
C SER A 76 -9.96 -0.14 20.85
N ALA A 77 -10.20 0.87 20.01
CA ALA A 77 -10.47 0.67 18.60
C ALA A 77 -9.29 0.02 17.86
N ALA A 78 -8.06 0.45 18.14
CA ALA A 78 -6.85 -0.11 17.57
C ALA A 78 -6.61 -1.57 18.01
N ASP A 79 -6.81 -1.88 19.29
CA ASP A 79 -6.74 -3.27 19.79
C ASP A 79 -7.76 -4.17 19.08
N LEU A 80 -9.02 -3.74 18.97
CA LEU A 80 -10.04 -4.51 18.23
C LEU A 80 -9.71 -4.66 16.75
N SER A 81 -9.12 -3.64 16.12
CA SER A 81 -8.63 -3.70 14.74
C SER A 81 -7.53 -4.77 14.57
N MET A 82 -6.66 -4.95 15.56
CA MET A 82 -5.66 -6.02 15.55
C MET A 82 -6.29 -7.41 15.70
N LEU A 83 -7.41 -7.53 16.42
CA LEU A 83 -8.16 -8.79 16.53
C LEU A 83 -8.89 -9.15 15.23
N VAL A 84 -9.30 -8.16 14.41
CA VAL A 84 -9.78 -8.41 13.04
C VAL A 84 -8.71 -9.15 12.22
N LEU A 85 -7.47 -8.64 12.23
CA LEU A 85 -6.33 -9.29 11.54
C LEU A 85 -6.00 -10.67 12.12
N GLU A 86 -6.06 -10.83 13.45
CA GLU A 86 -5.83 -12.14 14.07
C GLU A 86 -6.85 -13.19 13.62
N SER A 87 -8.13 -12.82 13.48
CA SER A 87 -9.15 -13.73 12.94
C SER A 87 -8.86 -14.12 11.49
N LEU A 88 -8.46 -13.15 10.66
CA LEU A 88 -8.12 -13.38 9.26
C LEU A 88 -6.94 -14.35 9.10
N GLU A 89 -5.90 -14.20 9.92
CA GLU A 89 -4.73 -15.07 9.92
C GLU A 89 -5.09 -16.50 10.37
N LYS A 90 -5.80 -16.65 11.49
CA LYS A 90 -6.12 -17.96 12.07
C LYS A 90 -7.12 -18.76 11.24
N SER A 91 -8.04 -18.08 10.55
CA SER A 91 -9.01 -18.73 9.67
C SER A 91 -8.46 -19.14 8.30
N GLY A 92 -7.26 -18.68 7.94
CA GLY A 92 -6.73 -18.83 6.58
C GLY A 92 -7.60 -18.12 5.54
N ALA A 93 -8.26 -17.03 5.94
CA ALA A 93 -9.14 -16.27 5.06
C ALA A 93 -8.38 -15.81 3.80
N LYS A 94 -9.00 -16.02 2.64
CA LYS A 94 -8.48 -15.50 1.38
C LYS A 94 -8.67 -13.99 1.33
N VAL A 95 -7.81 -13.33 0.56
CA VAL A 95 -7.96 -11.90 0.28
C VAL A 95 -9.16 -11.72 -0.65
N ASP A 96 -10.05 -10.80 -0.28
CA ASP A 96 -11.20 -10.33 -1.05
C ASP A 96 -11.37 -8.82 -0.88
N ASP A 97 -12.04 -8.19 -1.85
CA ASP A 97 -12.15 -6.73 -1.92
C ASP A 97 -12.83 -6.12 -0.68
N GLU A 98 -13.89 -6.76 -0.17
CA GLU A 98 -14.62 -6.31 1.01
C GLU A 98 -13.71 -6.24 2.24
N THR A 99 -12.91 -7.29 2.45
CA THR A 99 -11.96 -7.35 3.57
C THR A 99 -10.88 -6.28 3.43
N LEU A 100 -10.37 -6.03 2.21
CA LEU A 100 -9.39 -4.97 1.97
C LEU A 100 -9.97 -3.58 2.26
N GLU A 101 -11.22 -3.33 1.86
CA GLU A 101 -11.94 -2.08 2.15
C GLU A 101 -12.18 -1.89 3.65
N HIS A 102 -12.54 -2.95 4.38
CA HIS A 102 -12.65 -2.92 5.83
C HIS A 102 -11.33 -2.57 6.52
N LEU A 103 -10.22 -3.20 6.12
CA LEU A 103 -8.90 -2.90 6.70
C LEU A 103 -8.47 -1.45 6.40
N ALA A 104 -8.66 -0.99 5.16
CA ALA A 104 -8.38 0.39 4.80
C ALA A 104 -9.27 1.39 5.55
N LYS A 105 -10.54 1.05 5.80
CA LYS A 105 -11.45 1.87 6.59
C LYS A 105 -10.95 2.01 8.03
N LEU A 106 -10.54 0.91 8.68
CA LEU A 106 -9.96 0.96 10.02
C LEU A 106 -8.70 1.83 10.04
N PHE A 107 -7.79 1.65 9.08
CA PHE A 107 -6.60 2.49 8.94
C PHE A 107 -6.93 3.99 8.85
N SER A 108 -7.93 4.36 8.04
CA SER A 108 -8.34 5.77 7.86
C SER A 108 -8.92 6.42 9.12
N LEU A 109 -9.32 5.63 10.12
CA LEU A 109 -9.85 6.12 11.39
C LEU A 109 -8.79 6.16 12.51
N MET A 110 -7.64 5.52 12.30
CA MET A 110 -6.53 5.53 13.24
C MET A 110 -5.80 6.88 13.22
N ASP A 111 -5.27 7.28 14.37
CA ASP A 111 -4.46 8.49 14.47
C ASP A 111 -3.19 8.35 13.62
N PRO A 112 -2.92 9.29 12.68
CA PRO A 112 -1.73 9.26 11.82
C PRO A 112 -0.40 9.12 12.57
N ASN A 113 -0.32 9.61 13.81
CA ASN A 113 0.92 9.64 14.58
C ASN A 113 1.07 8.47 15.56
N SER A 114 0.14 7.51 15.55
CA SER A 114 0.12 6.43 16.53
C SER A 114 0.99 5.23 16.10
N PRO A 115 1.75 4.63 17.03
CA PRO A 115 2.53 3.42 16.74
C PRO A 115 1.64 2.22 16.39
N GLU A 116 0.41 2.18 16.90
CA GLU A 116 -0.57 1.15 16.57
C GLU A 116 -0.95 1.19 15.09
N ARG A 117 -1.04 2.38 14.48
CA ARG A 117 -1.34 2.53 13.05
C ARG A 117 -0.25 1.91 12.18
N VAL A 118 1.02 2.12 12.53
CA VAL A 118 2.18 1.52 11.86
C VAL A 118 2.16 0.00 12.00
N ALA A 119 1.93 -0.50 13.22
CA ALA A 119 1.84 -1.94 13.49
C ALA A 119 0.68 -2.60 12.73
N PHE A 120 -0.47 -1.93 12.66
CA PHE A 120 -1.65 -2.40 11.93
C PHE A 120 -1.36 -2.50 10.42
N VAL A 121 -0.80 -1.46 9.80
CA VAL A 121 -0.46 -1.49 8.37
C VAL A 121 0.53 -2.60 8.06
N SER A 122 1.60 -2.71 8.83
CA SER A 122 2.61 -3.76 8.63
C SER A 122 2.00 -5.16 8.66
N ARG A 123 1.13 -5.42 9.65
CA ARG A 123 0.43 -6.71 9.78
C ARG A 123 -0.60 -6.93 8.66
N ALA A 124 -1.36 -5.90 8.28
CA ALA A 124 -2.35 -5.97 7.21
C ALA A 124 -1.70 -6.26 5.84
N ILE A 125 -0.62 -5.56 5.51
CA ILE A 125 0.17 -5.79 4.29
C ILE A 125 0.70 -7.22 4.28
N LYS A 126 1.31 -7.68 5.38
CA LYS A 126 1.81 -9.05 5.51
C LYS A 126 0.71 -10.09 5.31
N TRP A 127 -0.46 -9.92 5.93
CA TRP A 127 -1.60 -10.81 5.75
C TRP A 127 -2.07 -10.84 4.28
N SER A 128 -2.21 -9.67 3.67
CA SER A 128 -2.68 -9.53 2.28
C SER A 128 -1.76 -10.17 1.23
N SER A 129 -0.50 -10.45 1.57
CA SER A 129 0.45 -11.13 0.68
C SER A 129 0.10 -12.60 0.39
N GLY A 130 -0.84 -13.19 1.14
CA GLY A 130 -1.30 -14.57 0.97
C GLY A 130 -0.20 -15.62 1.13
N GLY A 131 0.87 -15.31 1.88
CA GLY A 131 2.01 -16.21 2.12
C GLY A 131 2.96 -16.41 0.94
N SER A 132 2.78 -15.66 -0.17
CA SER A 132 3.48 -15.90 -1.43
C SER A 132 4.78 -15.09 -1.63
N GLY A 133 5.36 -14.54 -0.55
CA GLY A 133 6.57 -13.69 -0.65
C GLY A 133 6.35 -12.38 -1.41
N LYS A 134 5.09 -11.99 -1.64
CA LYS A 134 4.68 -10.76 -2.32
C LYS A 134 4.71 -9.58 -1.34
N LEU A 135 4.88 -8.38 -1.89
CA LEU A 135 5.02 -7.12 -1.15
C LEU A 135 3.70 -6.61 -0.52
N GLY A 136 2.63 -7.41 -0.54
CA GLY A 136 1.26 -7.00 -0.16
C GLY A 136 0.30 -7.10 -1.35
N ASP A 137 -0.99 -6.97 -1.08
CA ASP A 137 -2.00 -6.88 -2.13
C ASP A 137 -2.02 -5.47 -2.76
N PRO A 138 -1.93 -5.34 -4.11
CA PRO A 138 -1.91 -4.03 -4.77
C PRO A 138 -3.14 -3.16 -4.50
N LYS A 139 -4.31 -3.74 -4.27
CA LYS A 139 -5.54 -3.01 -3.97
C LYS A 139 -5.50 -2.43 -2.56
N LEU A 140 -4.97 -3.18 -1.59
CA LEU A 140 -4.75 -2.65 -0.24
C LEU A 140 -3.77 -1.47 -0.28
N HIS A 141 -2.64 -1.62 -0.98
CA HIS A 141 -1.70 -0.53 -1.21
C HIS A 141 -2.36 0.70 -1.82
N GLN A 142 -3.21 0.55 -2.84
CA GLN A 142 -3.96 1.66 -3.43
C GLN A 142 -4.82 2.39 -2.39
N LEU A 143 -5.59 1.67 -1.58
CA LEU A 143 -6.50 2.26 -0.59
C LEU A 143 -5.73 3.01 0.51
N LEU A 144 -4.61 2.46 0.97
CA LEU A 144 -3.70 3.11 1.93
C LEU A 144 -3.09 4.38 1.31
N ALA A 145 -2.61 4.30 0.08
CA ALA A 145 -2.01 5.44 -0.63
C ALA A 145 -2.98 6.61 -0.78
N LEU A 146 -4.24 6.33 -1.16
CA LEU A 146 -5.30 7.33 -1.29
C LEU A 146 -5.65 7.99 0.06
N THR A 147 -5.58 7.23 1.15
CA THR A 147 -5.83 7.76 2.50
C THR A 147 -4.69 8.67 2.93
N LEU A 148 -3.44 8.22 2.77
CA LEU A 148 -2.24 8.98 3.08
C LEU A 148 -2.11 10.25 2.24
N TRP A 149 -2.53 10.21 0.98
CA TRP A 149 -2.58 11.39 0.11
C TRP A 149 -3.56 12.44 0.66
N LYS A 150 -4.77 12.03 1.06
CA LYS A 150 -5.73 12.96 1.70
C LYS A 150 -5.21 13.56 3.00
N GLU A 151 -4.34 12.85 3.71
CA GLU A 151 -3.66 13.30 4.91
C GLU A 151 -2.39 14.13 4.62
N GLN A 152 -2.08 14.39 3.34
CA GLN A 152 -0.86 15.07 2.87
C GLN A 152 0.45 14.40 3.30
N ASN A 153 0.40 13.12 3.67
CA ASN A 153 1.59 12.31 3.89
C ASN A 153 2.07 11.73 2.55
N TYR A 154 2.66 12.60 1.73
CA TYR A 154 3.07 12.27 0.36
C TYR A 154 4.15 11.19 0.29
N SER A 155 5.08 11.17 1.24
CA SER A 155 6.17 10.17 1.26
C SER A 155 5.62 8.75 1.37
N GLU A 156 4.78 8.50 2.39
CA GLU A 156 4.16 7.20 2.58
C GLU A 156 3.12 6.88 1.49
N SER A 157 2.36 7.90 1.05
CA SER A 157 1.44 7.74 -0.07
C SER A 157 2.15 7.26 -1.34
N ARG A 158 3.31 7.86 -1.66
CA ARG A 158 4.16 7.48 -2.79
C ARG A 158 4.66 6.04 -2.67
N TYR A 159 5.11 5.63 -1.48
CA TYR A 159 5.51 4.25 -1.22
C TYR A 159 4.38 3.27 -1.52
N HIS A 160 3.17 3.54 -1.01
CA HIS A 160 2.03 2.66 -1.24
C HIS A 160 1.55 2.69 -2.70
N PHE A 161 1.51 3.85 -3.36
CA PHE A 161 1.17 3.93 -4.78
C PHE A 161 2.13 3.12 -5.66
N LEU A 162 3.43 3.12 -5.35
CA LEU A 162 4.44 2.36 -6.08
C LEU A 162 4.18 0.83 -6.05
N HIS A 163 3.61 0.33 -4.95
CA HIS A 163 3.23 -1.07 -4.76
C HIS A 163 1.78 -1.37 -5.18
N SER A 164 1.05 -0.36 -5.63
CA SER A 164 -0.29 -0.50 -6.18
C SER A 164 -0.25 -0.76 -7.70
N SER A 165 -1.42 -0.90 -8.32
CA SER A 165 -1.56 -0.87 -9.78
C SER A 165 -2.09 0.48 -10.30
N ASP A 166 -2.18 1.50 -9.44
CA ASP A 166 -2.82 2.79 -9.72
C ASP A 166 -1.79 3.86 -10.18
N GLY A 167 -1.36 3.75 -11.45
CA GLY A 167 -0.45 4.72 -12.04
C GLY A 167 -1.04 6.13 -12.19
N GLU A 168 -2.36 6.23 -12.39
CA GLU A 168 -3.03 7.52 -12.55
C GLU A 168 -3.15 8.25 -11.21
N GLY A 169 -3.60 7.57 -10.16
CA GLY A 169 -3.63 8.13 -8.80
C GLY A 169 -2.23 8.52 -8.32
N CYS A 170 -1.23 7.70 -8.60
CA CYS A 170 0.17 8.01 -8.32
C CYS A 170 0.62 9.31 -9.02
N ALA A 171 0.32 9.47 -10.31
CA ALA A 171 0.68 10.68 -11.05
C ALA A 171 0.00 11.93 -10.52
N GLN A 172 -1.30 11.86 -10.20
CA GLN A 172 -2.02 13.00 -9.65
C GLN A 172 -1.47 13.42 -8.29
N MET A 173 -1.22 12.45 -7.41
CA MET A 173 -0.57 12.70 -6.13
C MET A 173 0.82 13.31 -6.33
N LEU A 174 1.62 12.81 -7.27
CA LEU A 174 2.94 13.37 -7.56
C LEU A 174 2.88 14.81 -8.10
N VAL A 175 1.86 15.17 -8.90
CA VAL A 175 1.67 16.55 -9.39
C VAL A 175 1.40 17.50 -8.22
N GLU A 176 0.52 17.09 -7.30
CA GLU A 176 0.25 17.86 -6.09
C GLU A 176 1.51 17.95 -5.21
N TYR A 177 2.20 16.83 -5.00
CA TYR A 177 3.40 16.77 -4.18
C TYR A 177 4.52 17.64 -4.73
N SER A 178 4.83 17.56 -6.03
CA SER A 178 5.88 18.37 -6.65
C SER A 178 5.54 19.86 -6.64
N SER A 179 4.25 20.21 -6.79
CA SER A 179 3.80 21.60 -6.74
C SER A 179 3.83 22.18 -5.32
N ALA A 180 3.52 21.36 -4.31
CA ALA A 180 3.42 21.80 -2.92
C ALA A 180 4.77 21.82 -2.19
N GLN A 181 5.66 20.86 -2.46
CA GLN A 181 6.89 20.65 -1.69
C GLN A 181 8.16 20.50 -2.55
N GLY A 182 8.03 20.42 -3.88
CA GLY A 182 9.17 20.26 -4.78
C GLY A 182 9.83 21.58 -5.18
N PHE A 183 11.11 21.54 -5.55
CA PHE A 183 11.75 22.68 -6.19
C PHE A 183 11.37 22.75 -7.68
N HIS A 184 11.27 23.96 -8.23
CA HIS A 184 10.90 24.16 -9.65
C HIS A 184 11.83 23.40 -10.62
N GLY A 185 13.10 23.25 -10.27
CA GLY A 185 14.09 22.52 -11.08
C GLY A 185 14.02 20.99 -10.97
N GLU A 186 13.09 20.44 -10.17
CA GLU A 186 12.98 19.00 -9.90
C GLU A 186 11.71 18.36 -10.46
N VAL A 187 10.83 19.14 -11.09
CA VAL A 187 9.54 18.68 -11.63
C VAL A 187 9.66 17.39 -12.46
N ASP A 188 10.66 17.32 -13.35
CA ASP A 188 10.91 16.12 -14.16
C ASP A 188 11.52 14.95 -13.37
N MET A 189 12.17 15.22 -12.24
CA MET A 189 12.78 14.21 -11.36
C MET A 189 11.74 13.43 -10.55
N PHE A 190 10.63 14.05 -10.16
CA PHE A 190 9.54 13.36 -9.45
C PHE A 190 8.99 12.19 -10.27
N VAL A 191 8.64 12.46 -11.54
CA VAL A 191 8.14 11.41 -12.45
C VAL A 191 9.23 10.45 -12.88
N ALA A 192 10.48 10.91 -13.06
CA ALA A 192 11.61 10.03 -13.38
C ALA A 192 11.80 8.97 -12.30
N GLN A 193 11.81 9.38 -11.03
CA GLN A 193 11.98 8.46 -9.92
C GLN A 193 10.84 7.43 -9.85
N ALA A 194 9.59 7.87 -10.06
CA ALA A 194 8.43 6.98 -10.06
C ALA A 194 8.47 5.97 -11.22
N VAL A 195 8.72 6.42 -12.45
CA VAL A 195 8.82 5.57 -13.64
C VAL A 195 9.91 4.50 -13.48
N LEU A 196 11.12 4.92 -13.07
CA LEU A 196 12.24 4.01 -12.89
C LEU A 196 11.97 2.97 -11.79
N GLN A 197 11.32 3.36 -10.69
CA GLN A 197 10.96 2.43 -9.62
C GLN A 197 9.85 1.45 -10.04
N PHE A 198 8.81 1.90 -10.76
CA PHE A 198 7.80 0.99 -11.31
C PHE A 198 8.42 -0.03 -12.27
N LEU A 199 9.36 0.40 -13.11
CA LEU A 199 10.10 -0.51 -13.99
C LEU A 199 10.96 -1.51 -13.18
N CYS A 200 11.59 -1.10 -12.08
CA CYS A 200 12.30 -2.02 -11.17
C CYS A 200 11.37 -3.09 -10.55
N LEU A 201 10.08 -2.78 -10.40
CA LEU A 201 9.04 -3.71 -9.95
C LEU A 201 8.39 -4.52 -11.09
N LYS A 202 8.96 -4.46 -12.30
CA LYS A 202 8.40 -5.05 -13.53
C LYS A 202 7.01 -4.55 -13.92
N ASN A 203 6.57 -3.42 -13.37
CA ASN A 203 5.25 -2.85 -13.64
C ASN A 203 5.32 -1.82 -14.77
N LYS A 204 5.45 -2.31 -16.02
CA LYS A 204 5.49 -1.46 -17.22
C LYS A 204 4.23 -0.62 -17.40
N THR A 205 3.07 -1.21 -17.07
CA THR A 205 1.77 -0.56 -17.25
C THR A 205 1.64 0.68 -16.39
N SER A 206 1.88 0.58 -15.08
CA SER A 206 1.83 1.74 -14.19
C SER A 206 2.96 2.73 -14.49
N ALA A 207 4.14 2.27 -14.92
CA ALA A 207 5.23 3.15 -15.36
C ALA A 207 4.82 4.03 -16.56
N LEU A 208 4.13 3.47 -17.55
CA LEU A 208 3.62 4.23 -18.69
C LEU A 208 2.50 5.19 -18.27
N VAL A 209 1.51 4.69 -17.51
CA VAL A 209 0.38 5.51 -17.06
C VAL A 209 0.85 6.69 -16.21
N VAL A 210 1.75 6.46 -15.25
CA VAL A 210 2.25 7.54 -14.38
C VAL A 210 2.98 8.60 -15.20
N PHE A 211 3.81 8.20 -16.18
CA PHE A 211 4.52 9.12 -17.06
C PHE A 211 3.56 9.97 -17.89
N THR A 212 2.62 9.32 -18.57
CA THR A 212 1.66 10.00 -19.45
C THR A 212 0.74 10.93 -18.65
N THR A 213 0.16 10.47 -17.56
CA THR A 213 -0.74 11.28 -16.73
C THR A 213 0.00 12.46 -16.10
N TYR A 214 1.20 12.25 -15.54
CA TYR A 214 1.96 13.32 -14.90
C TYR A 214 2.35 14.41 -15.90
N THR A 215 2.92 14.03 -17.05
CA THR A 215 3.35 15.00 -18.08
C THR A 215 2.18 15.74 -18.72
N GLN A 216 0.97 15.16 -18.75
CA GLN A 216 -0.23 15.83 -19.26
C GLN A 216 -0.86 16.77 -18.24
N LYS A 217 -0.82 16.43 -16.94
CA LYS A 217 -1.52 17.17 -15.88
C LYS A 217 -0.64 18.19 -15.15
N HIS A 218 0.69 18.07 -15.19
CA HIS A 218 1.56 18.97 -14.44
C HIS A 218 1.60 20.37 -15.08
N PRO A 219 1.31 21.45 -14.32
CA PRO A 219 1.16 22.80 -14.88
C PRO A 219 2.45 23.39 -15.46
N SER A 220 3.61 22.96 -14.96
CA SER A 220 4.93 23.42 -15.43
C SER A 220 5.51 22.59 -16.58
N ILE A 221 4.79 21.60 -17.10
CA ILE A 221 5.25 20.77 -18.22
C ILE A 221 4.47 21.15 -19.47
N GLU A 222 5.19 21.60 -20.50
CA GLU A 222 4.61 21.86 -21.81
C GLU A 222 4.25 20.55 -22.53
N LYS A 223 3.30 20.64 -23.47
CA LYS A 223 2.86 19.48 -24.25
C LYS A 223 4.02 18.88 -25.04
N GLY A 224 4.22 17.57 -24.88
CA GLY A 224 5.15 16.75 -25.65
C GLY A 224 4.57 15.35 -25.88
N PRO A 225 5.40 14.38 -26.31
CA PRO A 225 6.78 14.53 -26.76
C PRO A 225 6.91 15.19 -28.17
N PRO A 226 8.07 15.80 -28.50
CA PRO A 226 9.25 15.98 -27.64
C PRO A 226 9.01 17.04 -26.56
N TYR A 227 9.60 16.84 -25.38
CA TYR A 227 9.56 17.77 -24.25
C TYR A 227 10.78 18.69 -24.26
N VAL A 228 10.67 19.85 -23.60
CA VAL A 228 11.82 20.74 -23.38
C VAL A 228 12.85 20.10 -22.45
N GLN A 229 12.39 19.36 -21.44
CA GLN A 229 13.23 18.69 -20.45
C GLN A 229 13.86 17.42 -21.04
N PRO A 230 15.21 17.33 -21.12
CA PRO A 230 15.87 16.14 -21.66
C PRO A 230 15.55 14.86 -20.87
N LEU A 231 15.38 14.95 -19.55
CA LEU A 231 15.05 13.79 -18.72
C LEU A 231 13.68 13.20 -19.08
N LEU A 232 12.67 14.02 -19.41
CA LEU A 232 11.37 13.52 -19.83
C LEU A 232 11.45 12.81 -21.20
N ASN A 233 12.26 13.32 -22.13
CA ASN A 233 12.52 12.64 -23.39
C ASN A 233 13.23 11.30 -23.18
N PHE A 234 14.21 11.25 -22.26
CA PHE A 234 14.85 10.00 -21.86
C PHE A 234 13.82 8.98 -21.36
N LEU A 235 12.94 9.37 -20.44
CA LEU A 235 11.91 8.47 -19.90
C LEU A 235 10.95 7.97 -20.98
N TRP A 236 10.52 8.87 -21.88
CA TRP A 236 9.66 8.50 -23.01
C TRP A 236 10.33 7.43 -23.90
N PHE A 237 11.57 7.66 -24.31
CA PHE A 237 12.30 6.68 -25.12
C PHE A 237 12.63 5.40 -24.35
N LEU A 238 12.92 5.49 -23.05
CA LEU A 238 13.15 4.35 -22.17
C LEU A 238 11.91 3.44 -22.14
N LEU A 239 10.72 4.02 -21.94
CA LEU A 239 9.46 3.28 -21.94
C LEU A 239 9.24 2.56 -23.28
N LEU A 240 9.49 3.23 -24.41
CA LEU A 240 9.42 2.61 -25.74
C LEU A 240 10.44 1.48 -25.93
N ALA A 241 11.67 1.64 -25.42
CA ALA A 241 12.72 0.63 -25.52
C ALA A 241 12.42 -0.59 -24.66
N VAL A 242 11.88 -0.40 -23.45
CA VAL A 242 11.48 -1.48 -22.53
C VAL A 242 10.26 -2.24 -23.06
N ASP A 243 9.29 -1.56 -23.66
CA ASP A 243 8.14 -2.22 -24.28
C ASP A 243 8.56 -3.05 -25.49
N GLY A 244 9.39 -2.47 -26.37
CA GLY A 244 9.89 -3.14 -27.57
C GLY A 244 11.07 -4.10 -27.37
N GLY A 245 11.58 -4.29 -26.16
CA GLY A 245 12.73 -5.18 -25.87
C GLY A 245 14.04 -4.78 -26.56
N LYS A 246 14.24 -3.48 -26.84
CA LYS A 246 15.36 -2.97 -27.65
C LYS A 246 16.59 -2.62 -26.80
N LEU A 247 17.41 -3.62 -26.46
CA LEU A 247 18.63 -3.43 -25.64
C LEU A 247 19.59 -2.38 -26.21
N THR A 248 19.85 -2.41 -27.52
CA THR A 248 20.78 -1.45 -28.15
C THR A 248 20.32 0.00 -27.99
N VAL A 249 19.00 0.23 -28.10
CA VAL A 249 18.39 1.55 -27.87
C VAL A 249 18.54 1.94 -26.40
N PHE A 250 18.23 1.04 -25.47
CA PHE A 250 18.40 1.27 -24.04
C PHE A 250 19.83 1.70 -23.69
N THR A 251 20.85 0.99 -24.19
CA THR A 251 22.27 1.31 -23.93
C THR A 251 22.62 2.70 -24.43
N VAL A 252 22.26 3.04 -25.68
CA VAL A 252 22.53 4.36 -26.26
C VAL A 252 21.83 5.46 -25.47
N LEU A 253 20.58 5.26 -25.06
CA LEU A 253 19.85 6.24 -24.23
C LEU A 253 20.57 6.50 -22.91
N CYS A 254 20.99 5.44 -22.20
CA CYS A 254 21.71 5.57 -20.94
C CYS A 254 23.03 6.33 -21.11
N GLU A 255 23.74 6.16 -22.22
CA GLU A 255 24.99 6.89 -22.51
C GLU A 255 24.75 8.36 -22.85
N GLN A 256 23.80 8.65 -23.75
CA GLN A 256 23.58 10.00 -24.26
C GLN A 256 22.96 10.94 -23.22
N TYR A 257 22.12 10.40 -22.32
CA TYR A 257 21.43 11.20 -21.30
C TYR A 257 22.15 11.24 -19.94
N GLN A 258 23.43 10.83 -19.88
CA GLN A 258 24.22 10.88 -18.65
C GLN A 258 24.18 12.23 -17.89
N PRO A 259 24.23 13.40 -18.54
CA PRO A 259 24.10 14.69 -17.82
C PRO A 259 22.78 14.83 -17.06
N SER A 260 21.67 14.33 -17.61
CA SER A 260 20.37 14.32 -16.95
C SER A 260 20.28 13.24 -15.88
N LEU A 261 20.87 12.07 -16.13
CA LEU A 261 20.82 10.92 -15.21
C LEU A 261 21.65 11.14 -13.94
N LYS A 262 22.73 11.92 -14.02
CA LYS A 262 23.59 12.24 -12.87
C LYS A 262 22.97 13.20 -11.85
N ARG A 263 21.78 13.75 -12.14
CA ARG A 263 21.03 14.61 -11.20
C ARG A 263 20.54 13.85 -9.97
N ASP A 264 20.27 12.55 -10.10
CA ASP A 264 19.98 11.65 -8.98
C ASP A 264 20.93 10.44 -9.05
N PRO A 265 21.80 10.23 -8.04
CA PRO A 265 22.72 9.09 -8.00
C PRO A 265 22.03 7.73 -8.15
N MET A 266 20.77 7.60 -7.70
CA MET A 266 20.01 6.35 -7.74
C MET A 266 19.54 5.96 -9.13
N TYR A 267 19.46 6.90 -10.09
CA TYR A 267 18.96 6.58 -11.43
C TYR A 267 19.80 5.52 -12.14
N ASN A 268 21.12 5.57 -12.00
CA ASN A 268 22.00 4.55 -12.60
C ASN A 268 21.79 3.17 -11.95
N GLU A 269 21.55 3.11 -10.64
CA GLU A 269 21.24 1.86 -9.93
C GLU A 269 19.90 1.27 -10.40
N TYR A 270 18.88 2.12 -10.58
CA TYR A 270 17.59 1.69 -11.15
C TYR A 270 17.76 1.21 -12.60
N LEU A 271 18.52 1.93 -13.42
CA LEU A 271 18.76 1.54 -14.81
C LEU A 271 19.54 0.24 -14.93
N ASP A 272 20.50 -0.02 -14.06
CA ASP A 272 21.19 -1.31 -14.00
C ASP A 272 20.23 -2.45 -13.65
N ARG A 273 19.31 -2.21 -12.72
CA ARG A 273 18.25 -3.17 -12.39
C ARG A 273 17.29 -3.39 -13.57
N ILE A 274 16.85 -2.32 -14.24
CA ILE A 274 16.01 -2.39 -15.44
C ILE A 274 16.71 -3.17 -16.55
N GLY A 275 18.01 -2.93 -16.75
CA GLY A 275 18.91 -3.66 -17.65
C GLY A 275 18.85 -5.17 -17.44
N GLN A 276 19.00 -5.60 -16.18
CA GLN A 276 18.89 -7.00 -15.80
C GLN A 276 17.49 -7.57 -16.04
N LEU A 277 16.46 -6.83 -15.63
CA LEU A 277 15.08 -7.34 -15.60
C LEU A 277 14.45 -7.48 -16.99
N PHE A 278 14.72 -6.55 -17.91
CA PHE A 278 14.06 -6.50 -19.21
C PHE A 278 14.95 -6.90 -20.38
N PHE A 279 16.28 -6.85 -20.22
CA PHE A 279 17.21 -7.11 -21.32
C PHE A 279 18.27 -8.19 -20.99
N GLY A 280 18.26 -8.75 -19.78
CA GLY A 280 19.18 -9.82 -19.38
C GLY A 280 20.64 -9.39 -19.25
N VAL A 281 20.89 -8.08 -19.07
CA VAL A 281 22.25 -7.55 -18.85
C VAL A 281 22.78 -8.11 -17.53
N PRO A 282 24.02 -8.63 -17.47
CA PRO A 282 24.59 -9.14 -16.23
C PRO A 282 24.71 -8.03 -15.19
N PRO A 283 24.55 -8.35 -13.89
CA PRO A 283 24.74 -7.36 -12.83
C PRO A 283 26.18 -6.83 -12.85
N LYS A 284 26.34 -5.51 -12.77
CA LYS A 284 27.67 -4.91 -12.63
C LYS A 284 28.31 -5.43 -11.34
N GLN A 285 29.54 -5.93 -11.43
CA GLN A 285 30.32 -6.27 -10.25
C GLN A 285 30.65 -4.98 -9.51
N SER A 286 29.95 -4.68 -8.41
CA SER A 286 30.24 -3.48 -7.63
C SER A 286 31.55 -3.68 -6.86
N SER A 287 32.56 -2.85 -7.14
CA SER A 287 33.63 -2.55 -6.19
C SER A 287 33.00 -2.04 -4.88
N SER A 288 33.44 -2.64 -3.77
CA SER A 288 32.87 -2.50 -2.43
C SER A 288 32.91 -1.06 -1.90
N TYR A 289 31.83 -0.30 -2.11
CA TYR A 289 31.52 0.93 -1.36
C TYR A 289 30.21 0.82 -0.54
N GLY A 290 29.66 -0.39 -0.41
CA GLY A 290 28.40 -0.65 0.31
C GLY A 290 28.54 -1.70 1.42
N GLY A 291 29.69 -1.74 2.11
CA GLY A 291 30.03 -2.75 3.11
C GLY A 291 29.47 -2.54 4.52
N LEU A 292 28.62 -1.53 4.74
CA LEU A 292 28.16 -1.17 6.10
C LEU A 292 26.65 -1.15 6.31
N LEU A 293 25.84 -1.52 5.30
CA LEU A 293 24.40 -1.71 5.44
C LEU A 293 23.98 -2.98 4.69
N GLY A 294 23.19 -3.82 5.37
CA GLY A 294 23.03 -5.26 5.13
C GLY A 294 22.61 -5.71 3.72
N LYS A 295 22.96 -6.98 3.45
CA LYS A 295 22.63 -7.85 2.31
C LYS A 295 21.63 -7.29 1.26
N LYS A 296 22.20 -6.81 0.15
CA LYS A 296 21.61 -6.06 -0.98
C LYS A 296 20.44 -6.65 -1.80
N HIS A 297 19.93 -7.86 -1.55
CA HIS A 297 18.87 -8.42 -2.43
C HIS A 297 17.45 -7.94 -2.11
N ASN A 298 17.17 -7.50 -0.89
CA ASN A 298 15.87 -6.94 -0.50
C ASN A 298 15.87 -5.40 -0.32
N TYR A 299 17.02 -4.74 -0.36
CA TYR A 299 17.11 -3.31 -0.05
C TYR A 299 16.97 -2.38 -1.27
N LEU A 300 17.23 -2.83 -2.50
CA LEU A 300 17.20 -1.95 -3.68
C LEU A 300 15.79 -1.46 -4.08
N CYS A 301 14.71 -2.09 -3.58
CA CYS A 301 13.34 -1.57 -3.69
C CYS A 301 12.80 -0.97 -2.37
N VAL A 302 13.59 -1.00 -1.28
CA VAL A 302 13.18 -0.60 0.07
C VAL A 302 13.99 0.60 0.58
N THR A 303 14.81 1.26 -0.25
CA THR A 303 15.49 2.53 0.11
C THR A 303 14.53 3.74 0.19
N ALA A 304 13.30 3.54 0.67
CA ALA A 304 12.50 4.60 1.28
C ALA A 304 12.84 4.80 2.77
N ASP A 305 13.68 3.94 3.37
CA ASP A 305 14.11 4.00 4.79
C ASP A 305 15.14 5.12 5.12
N TRP A 306 15.18 6.22 4.37
CA TRP A 306 16.07 7.37 4.66
C TRP A 306 15.34 8.70 4.90
N ILE A 307 14.11 8.66 5.40
CA ILE A 307 13.48 9.85 6.03
C ILE A 307 12.87 9.41 7.36
N LEU A 308 13.73 9.33 8.38
CA LEU A 308 13.40 9.77 9.74
C LEU A 308 14.00 11.16 9.93
#